data_AF-R0KN84-F1
#
_entry.id   AF-R0KN84-F1
#
_cell.length_a   1.000
_cell.length_b   1.000
_cell.length_c   1.000
_cell.angle_alpha   90.00
_cell.angle_beta   90.00
_cell.angle_gamma   90.00
#
_symmetry.space_group_name_H-M   'P 1'
#
loop_
_entity.id
_entity.type
_entity.pdbx_description
1 polymer ?
#
loop_
_entity_poly.entity_id
_entity_poly.type
_entity_poly.pdbx_seq_one_letter_code
_entity_poly.pdbx_strand_id
1 'polypeptide(L)'
;MNGLFTPSLVKTFYFKIGVLLIPKMTQQLLINFSKSLKYHNYDNAKFIGSILLNLDPKYHLLLPISLYLDGEYSRSIFFLTEIDTYTSNFYLALNYMKIKEFKKAVVCIKKIINEKCKEDSSIHFSCDYLLVNKQDKNYFNDILGDLYVQLMEKDESIKAFTACYIEDPLFNSIENLLNENLIPIFDENKKEGPVAEYITDVMKYY
;
A
#
# COMPACT_ATOMS: atom_id res chain seq x y z
N MET A 1 49.38 -35.88 -23.02
CA MET A 1 48.02 -36.00 -23.62
C MET A 1 47.20 -34.82 -23.14
N ASN A 2 47.18 -33.75 -23.93
CA ASN A 2 46.40 -32.55 -23.63
C ASN A 2 44.98 -32.76 -24.15
N GLY A 3 44.07 -33.12 -23.25
CA GLY A 3 42.65 -33.24 -23.54
C GLY A 3 42.05 -31.86 -23.80
N LEU A 4 41.74 -31.58 -25.06
CA LEU A 4 40.99 -30.43 -25.53
C LEU A 4 39.62 -30.37 -24.85
N PHE A 5 39.43 -29.42 -23.94
CA PHE A 5 38.09 -28.94 -23.61
C PHE A 5 37.57 -28.11 -24.78
N THR A 6 36.53 -28.59 -25.44
CA THR A 6 35.89 -27.86 -26.53
C THR A 6 35.15 -26.62 -25.97
N PRO A 7 35.14 -25.48 -26.68
CA PRO A 7 34.50 -24.24 -26.21
C PRO A 7 32.98 -24.35 -25.94
N SER A 8 32.32 -25.39 -26.48
CA SER A 8 30.87 -25.61 -26.31
C SER A 8 30.48 -26.12 -24.92
N LEU A 9 31.32 -26.96 -24.29
CA LEU A 9 31.07 -27.47 -22.94
C LEU A 9 31.24 -26.37 -21.89
N VAL A 10 32.24 -25.50 -22.07
CA VAL A 10 32.49 -24.36 -21.18
C VAL A 10 31.33 -23.36 -21.23
N LYS A 11 30.86 -22.98 -22.44
CA LYS A 11 29.68 -22.10 -22.58
C LYS A 11 28.42 -22.69 -21.96
N THR A 12 28.18 -24.00 -22.12
CA THR A 12 26.99 -24.66 -21.58
C THR A 12 27.03 -24.78 -20.05
N PHE A 13 28.21 -24.96 -19.46
CA PHE A 13 28.40 -25.05 -18.01
C PHE A 13 28.24 -23.68 -17.33
N TYR A 14 28.84 -22.62 -17.88
CA TYR A 14 28.64 -21.25 -17.38
C TYR A 14 27.21 -20.75 -17.58
N PHE A 15 26.53 -21.14 -18.66
CA PHE A 15 25.14 -20.77 -18.89
C PHE A 15 24.20 -21.47 -17.90
N LYS A 16 24.39 -22.77 -17.62
CA LYS A 16 23.61 -23.47 -16.58
C LYS A 16 23.87 -22.94 -15.17
N ILE A 17 25.12 -22.61 -14.83
CA ILE A 17 25.46 -22.07 -13.51
C ILE A 17 24.96 -20.62 -13.34
N GLY A 18 25.08 -19.77 -14.36
CA GLY A 18 24.53 -18.41 -14.35
C GLY A 18 23.00 -18.39 -14.23
N VAL A 19 22.31 -19.28 -14.93
CA VAL A 19 20.84 -19.41 -14.88
C VAL A 19 20.34 -19.94 -13.54
N LEU A 20 21.13 -20.73 -12.80
CA LEU A 20 20.77 -21.23 -11.46
C LEU A 20 21.21 -20.32 -10.31
N LEU A 21 22.30 -19.56 -10.47
CA LEU A 21 22.82 -18.65 -9.44
C LEU A 21 22.01 -17.36 -9.33
N ILE A 22 21.54 -16.81 -10.46
CA ILE A 22 20.74 -15.57 -10.46
C ILE A 22 19.45 -15.74 -9.64
N PRO A 23 18.62 -16.79 -9.83
CA PRO A 23 17.41 -16.99 -9.03
C PRO A 23 17.71 -17.16 -7.53
N LYS A 24 18.77 -17.91 -7.18
CA LYS A 24 19.14 -18.15 -5.78
C LYS A 24 19.62 -16.86 -5.09
N MET A 25 20.40 -16.05 -5.81
CA MET A 25 20.86 -14.75 -5.31
C MET A 25 19.69 -13.76 -5.17
N THR A 26 18.79 -13.69 -6.14
CA THR A 26 17.58 -12.85 -6.07
C THR A 26 16.67 -13.24 -4.92
N GLN A 27 16.47 -14.55 -4.66
CA GLN A 27 15.74 -15.01 -3.47
C GLN A 27 16.41 -14.54 -2.18
N GLN A 28 17.74 -14.64 -2.09
CA GLN A 28 18.46 -14.17 -0.90
C GLN A 28 18.33 -12.65 -0.72
N LEU A 29 18.37 -11.88 -1.81
CA LEU A 29 18.13 -10.43 -1.78
C LEU A 29 16.73 -10.11 -1.26
N LEU A 30 15.69 -10.80 -1.74
CA LEU A 30 14.30 -10.58 -1.30
C LEU A 30 14.09 -10.92 0.18
N ILE A 31 14.69 -12.02 0.65
CA ILE A 31 14.66 -12.40 2.07
C ILE A 31 15.38 -11.33 2.91
N ASN A 32 16.55 -10.85 2.47
CA ASN A 32 17.30 -9.83 3.19
C ASN A 32 16.61 -8.47 3.14
N PHE A 33 15.93 -8.12 2.05
CA PHE A 33 15.09 -6.93 1.94
C PHE A 33 13.98 -6.97 2.99
N SER A 34 13.21 -8.07 3.03
CA SER A 34 12.13 -8.27 4.00
C SER A 34 12.63 -8.20 5.44
N LYS A 35 13.76 -8.85 5.76
CA LYS A 35 14.41 -8.74 7.08
C LYS A 35 14.83 -7.31 7.40
N SER A 36 15.38 -6.59 6.44
CA SER A 36 15.80 -5.20 6.63
C SER A 36 14.62 -4.31 7.00
N LEU A 37 13.46 -4.47 6.35
CA LEU A 37 12.23 -3.79 6.73
C LEU A 37 11.76 -4.17 8.13
N LYS A 38 11.75 -5.48 8.46
CA LYS A 38 11.34 -5.98 9.79
C LYS A 38 12.16 -5.38 10.93
N TYR A 39 13.47 -5.17 10.72
CA TYR A 39 14.37 -4.59 11.71
C TYR A 39 14.57 -3.07 11.54
N HIS A 40 13.72 -2.41 10.77
CA HIS A 40 13.78 -0.96 10.50
C HIS A 40 15.15 -0.48 9.97
N ASN A 41 15.90 -1.36 9.31
CA ASN A 41 17.14 -1.02 8.62
C ASN A 41 16.84 -0.59 7.18
N TYR A 42 16.31 0.63 7.04
CA TYR A 42 15.82 1.10 5.75
C TYR A 42 16.94 1.42 4.77
N ASP A 43 18.14 1.78 5.22
CA ASP A 43 19.30 1.97 4.33
C ASP A 43 19.66 0.69 3.57
N ASN A 44 19.71 -0.45 4.27
CA ASN A 44 19.91 -1.73 3.60
C ASN A 44 18.73 -2.12 2.72
N ALA A 45 17.49 -1.84 3.14
CA ALA A 45 16.32 -2.10 2.32
C ALA A 45 16.35 -1.30 1.01
N LYS A 46 16.68 0.00 1.07
CA LYS A 46 16.83 0.88 -0.10
C LYS A 46 17.97 0.42 -1.00
N PHE A 47 19.12 0.08 -0.43
CA PHE A 47 20.25 -0.45 -1.19
C PHE A 47 19.86 -1.73 -1.96
N ILE A 48 19.27 -2.72 -1.27
CA ILE A 48 18.82 -3.96 -1.90
C ILE A 48 17.70 -3.69 -2.92
N GLY A 49 16.73 -2.84 -2.59
CA GLY A 49 15.65 -2.44 -3.48
C GLY A 49 16.16 -1.79 -4.77
N SER A 50 17.22 -0.98 -4.69
CA SER A 50 17.86 -0.37 -5.87
C SER A 50 18.53 -1.40 -6.78
N ILE A 51 19.09 -2.48 -6.20
CA ILE A 51 19.63 -3.60 -6.98
C ILE A 51 18.48 -4.34 -7.67
N LEU A 52 17.43 -4.70 -6.92
CA LEU A 52 16.28 -5.46 -7.41
C LEU A 52 15.51 -4.71 -8.51
N LEU A 53 15.39 -3.39 -8.41
CA LEU A 53 14.77 -2.51 -9.41
C LEU A 53 15.34 -2.73 -10.82
N ASN A 54 16.64 -2.98 -10.93
CA ASN A 54 17.32 -3.17 -12.22
C ASN A 54 17.21 -4.59 -12.78
N LEU A 55 16.60 -5.54 -12.05
CA LEU A 55 16.54 -6.95 -12.44
C LEU A 55 15.24 -7.34 -13.16
N ASP A 56 14.10 -6.92 -12.62
CA ASP A 56 12.78 -7.32 -13.12
C ASP A 56 11.72 -6.26 -12.75
N PRO A 57 10.83 -5.86 -13.69
CA PRO A 57 9.73 -4.94 -13.45
C PRO A 57 8.87 -5.26 -12.23
N LYS A 58 8.69 -6.53 -11.87
CA LYS A 58 7.87 -6.91 -10.70
C LYS A 58 8.45 -6.42 -9.37
N TYR A 59 9.74 -6.09 -9.32
CA TYR A 59 10.40 -5.57 -8.11
C TYR A 59 10.33 -4.05 -7.98
N HIS A 60 9.75 -3.34 -8.95
CA HIS A 60 9.76 -1.88 -8.99
C HIS A 60 9.06 -1.21 -7.80
N LEU A 61 8.20 -1.93 -7.08
CA LEU A 61 7.55 -1.43 -5.86
C LEU A 61 8.48 -1.43 -4.62
N LEU A 62 9.53 -2.26 -4.59
CA LEU A 62 10.30 -2.48 -3.35
C LEU A 62 11.10 -1.25 -2.91
N LEU A 63 11.82 -0.62 -3.85
CA LEU A 63 12.56 0.61 -3.56
C LEU A 63 11.64 1.75 -3.08
N PRO A 64 10.58 2.15 -3.82
CA PRO A 64 9.71 3.24 -3.38
C PRO A 64 9.02 2.97 -2.04
N ILE A 65 8.62 1.73 -1.75
CA ILE A 65 8.04 1.37 -0.44
C ILE A 65 9.08 1.57 0.67
N SER A 66 10.32 1.13 0.48
CA SER A 66 11.39 1.35 1.46
C SER A 66 11.70 2.84 1.67
N LEU A 67 11.64 3.66 0.61
CA LEU A 67 11.79 5.11 0.70
C LEU A 67 10.65 5.75 1.51
N TYR A 68 9.41 5.32 1.32
CA TYR A 68 8.28 5.80 2.12
C TYR A 68 8.45 5.49 3.61
N LEU A 69 8.84 4.24 3.93
CA LEU A 69 9.03 3.80 5.32
C LEU A 69 10.17 4.56 6.03
N ASP A 70 11.17 5.01 5.28
CA ASP A 70 12.28 5.83 5.78
C ASP A 70 11.96 7.34 5.85
N GLY A 71 10.80 7.77 5.33
CA GLY A 71 10.39 9.18 5.32
C GLY A 71 10.85 9.98 4.09
N GLU A 72 11.45 9.33 3.09
CA GLU A 72 11.94 9.97 1.85
C GLU A 72 10.81 10.16 0.82
N TYR A 73 9.75 10.89 1.21
CA TYR A 73 8.46 10.88 0.52
C TYR A 73 8.54 11.37 -0.94
N SER A 74 9.27 12.44 -1.21
CA SER A 74 9.41 12.98 -2.57
C SER A 74 10.13 12.01 -3.52
N ARG A 75 11.13 11.27 -3.01
CA ARG A 75 11.83 10.24 -3.80
C ARG A 75 10.94 9.02 -4.01
N SER A 76 10.15 8.63 -3.01
CA SER A 76 9.15 7.57 -3.15
C SER A 76 8.14 7.91 -4.25
N ILE A 77 7.59 9.14 -4.22
CA ILE A 77 6.64 9.63 -5.24
C ILE A 77 7.25 9.54 -6.64
N PHE A 78 8.50 9.99 -6.83
CA PHE A 78 9.17 9.98 -8.13
C PHE A 78 9.13 8.59 -8.80
N PHE A 79 9.45 7.53 -8.06
CA PHE A 79 9.39 6.16 -8.60
C PHE A 79 7.96 5.65 -8.74
N LEU A 80 7.08 5.96 -7.79
CA LEU A 80 5.71 5.44 -7.80
C LEU A 80 4.85 6.02 -8.92
N THR A 81 5.10 7.25 -9.37
CA THR A 81 4.32 7.87 -10.46
C THR A 81 4.45 7.14 -11.79
N GLU A 82 5.46 6.29 -11.96
CA GLU A 82 5.68 5.48 -13.16
C GLU A 82 4.92 4.13 -13.11
N ILE A 83 4.34 3.78 -11.96
CA ILE A 83 3.66 2.51 -11.70
C ILE A 83 2.17 2.78 -11.50
N ASP A 84 1.31 1.92 -12.03
CA ASP A 84 -0.14 2.10 -11.92
C ASP A 84 -0.88 0.85 -11.43
N THR A 85 -0.48 0.38 -10.25
CA THR A 85 -1.12 -0.72 -9.53
C THR A 85 -1.84 -0.24 -8.26
N TYR A 86 -2.66 -1.11 -7.64
CA TYR A 86 -3.30 -0.81 -6.35
C TYR A 86 -2.29 -0.41 -5.27
N THR A 87 -1.23 -1.21 -5.10
CA THR A 87 -0.17 -0.94 -4.13
C THR A 87 0.54 0.39 -4.43
N SER A 88 0.90 0.67 -5.69
CA SER A 88 1.55 1.93 -6.02
C SER A 88 0.69 3.16 -5.72
N ASN A 89 -0.60 3.12 -6.07
CA ASN A 89 -1.53 4.23 -5.81
C ASN A 89 -1.77 4.40 -4.30
N PHE A 90 -1.79 3.31 -3.54
CA PHE A 90 -1.94 3.38 -2.09
C PHE A 90 -0.75 4.09 -1.45
N TYR A 91 0.48 3.67 -1.77
CA TYR A 91 1.67 4.33 -1.27
C TYR A 91 1.82 5.76 -1.82
N LEU A 92 1.38 6.07 -3.04
CA LEU A 92 1.30 7.46 -3.53
C LEU A 92 0.40 8.31 -2.64
N ALA A 93 -0.79 7.81 -2.30
CA ALA A 93 -1.71 8.52 -1.41
C ALA A 93 -1.08 8.80 -0.05
N LEU A 94 -0.45 7.78 0.56
CA LEU A 94 0.24 7.94 1.84
C LEU A 94 1.38 8.97 1.78
N ASN A 95 2.20 8.93 0.71
CA ASN A 95 3.24 9.93 0.50
C ASN A 95 2.66 11.34 0.35
N TYR A 96 1.61 11.51 -0.47
CA TYR A 96 0.94 12.79 -0.66
C TYR A 96 0.34 13.34 0.64
N MET A 97 -0.22 12.47 1.50
CA MET A 97 -0.66 12.87 2.84
C MET A 97 0.49 13.43 3.68
N LYS A 98 1.65 12.78 3.67
CA LYS A 98 2.82 13.22 4.44
C LYS A 98 3.35 14.58 3.98
N ILE A 99 3.25 14.89 2.69
CA ILE A 99 3.63 16.21 2.15
C ILE A 99 2.45 17.19 2.01
N LYS A 100 1.29 16.86 2.60
CA LYS A 100 0.06 17.69 2.63
C LYS A 100 -0.55 18.02 1.26
N GLU A 101 -0.33 17.17 0.27
CA GLU A 101 -0.91 17.23 -1.07
C GLU A 101 -2.24 16.45 -1.13
N PHE A 102 -3.18 16.80 -0.25
CA PHE A 102 -4.38 16.00 0.03
C PHE A 102 -5.26 15.75 -1.21
N LYS A 103 -5.37 16.72 -2.13
CA LYS A 103 -6.13 16.54 -3.37
C LYS A 103 -5.56 15.43 -4.24
N LYS A 104 -4.23 15.30 -4.32
CA LYS A 104 -3.57 14.23 -5.08
C LYS A 104 -3.77 12.88 -4.39
N ALA A 105 -3.72 12.85 -3.05
CA ALA A 105 -4.03 11.66 -2.27
C ALA A 105 -5.45 11.15 -2.52
N VAL A 106 -6.46 12.04 -2.53
CA VAL A 106 -7.86 11.70 -2.84
C VAL A 106 -7.98 11.07 -4.22
N VAL A 107 -7.28 11.60 -5.23
CA VAL A 107 -7.29 11.04 -6.59
C VAL A 107 -6.78 9.59 -6.60
N CYS A 108 -5.67 9.32 -5.91
CA CYS A 108 -5.11 7.97 -5.81
C CYS A 108 -6.06 6.99 -5.10
N ILE A 109 -6.62 7.38 -3.95
CA ILE A 109 -7.54 6.52 -3.18
C ILE A 109 -8.85 6.27 -3.95
N LYS A 110 -9.42 7.30 -4.59
CA LYS A 110 -10.58 7.11 -5.47
C LYS A 110 -10.28 6.18 -6.63
N LYS A 111 -9.06 6.17 -7.15
CA LYS A 111 -8.67 5.25 -8.23
C LYS A 111 -8.72 3.79 -7.77
N ILE A 112 -8.26 3.52 -6.54
CA ILE A 112 -8.32 2.20 -5.88
C ILE A 112 -9.77 1.78 -5.67
N ILE A 113 -10.59 2.60 -5.00
CA ILE A 113 -11.99 2.28 -4.66
C ILE A 113 -12.84 2.01 -5.91
N ASN A 114 -12.59 2.78 -6.98
CA ASN A 114 -13.28 2.62 -8.26
C ASN A 114 -12.67 1.53 -9.15
N GLU A 115 -11.69 0.76 -8.66
CA GLU A 115 -11.06 -0.36 -9.36
C GLU A 115 -10.44 0.04 -10.72
N LYS A 116 -9.84 1.25 -10.77
CA LYS A 116 -9.20 1.81 -11.97
C LYS A 116 -7.69 1.62 -12.00
N CYS A 117 -7.16 0.74 -11.16
CA CYS A 117 -5.73 0.40 -11.07
C CYS A 117 -5.45 -0.97 -11.69
N LYS A 118 -4.21 -1.23 -12.10
CA LYS A 118 -3.77 -2.58 -12.49
C LYS A 118 -3.61 -3.47 -11.25
N GLU A 119 -3.79 -4.77 -11.45
CA GLU A 119 -3.50 -5.77 -10.41
C GLU A 119 -2.00 -5.79 -10.08
N ASP A 120 -1.70 -5.98 -8.80
CA ASP A 120 -0.34 -6.23 -8.35
C ASP A 120 0.09 -7.65 -8.72
N SER A 121 1.33 -7.79 -9.20
CA SER A 121 1.93 -9.10 -9.41
C SER A 121 2.63 -9.57 -8.13
N SER A 122 2.45 -10.84 -7.77
CA SER A 122 3.21 -11.44 -6.65
C SER A 122 4.71 -11.26 -6.89
N ILE A 123 5.39 -10.76 -5.87
CA ILE A 123 6.82 -10.47 -5.89
C ILE A 123 7.58 -11.70 -5.42
N HIS A 124 7.25 -12.15 -4.21
CA HIS A 124 7.80 -13.28 -3.48
C HIS A 124 7.10 -13.37 -2.12
N PHE A 125 6.87 -14.58 -1.60
CA PHE A 125 6.13 -14.78 -0.34
C PHE A 125 6.65 -13.95 0.85
N SER A 126 7.96 -13.67 0.90
CA SER A 126 8.55 -12.87 1.98
C SER A 126 8.27 -11.37 1.88
N CYS A 127 7.77 -10.89 0.75
CA CYS A 127 7.52 -9.48 0.46
C CYS A 127 6.06 -9.20 0.08
N ASP A 128 5.27 -10.23 -0.24
CA ASP A 128 3.88 -10.06 -0.69
C ASP A 128 2.98 -9.43 0.38
N TYR A 129 3.38 -9.44 1.66
CA TYR A 129 2.70 -8.68 2.73
C TYR A 129 2.70 -7.16 2.53
N LEU A 130 3.55 -6.64 1.64
CA LEU A 130 3.59 -5.22 1.27
C LEU A 130 2.54 -4.86 0.22
N LEU A 131 1.96 -5.87 -0.45
CA LEU A 131 0.95 -5.67 -1.48
C LEU A 131 -0.41 -5.40 -0.85
N VAL A 132 -1.12 -4.46 -1.44
CA VAL A 132 -2.45 -4.03 -0.99
C VAL A 132 -3.51 -4.94 -1.59
N ASN A 133 -4.41 -5.44 -0.75
CA ASN A 133 -5.57 -6.19 -1.19
C ASN A 133 -6.72 -5.22 -1.52
N LYS A 134 -7.16 -5.20 -2.79
CA LYS A 134 -8.23 -4.31 -3.26
C LYS A 134 -9.60 -4.56 -2.60
N GLN A 135 -9.79 -5.71 -1.96
CA GLN A 135 -11.03 -6.03 -1.24
C GLN A 135 -11.12 -5.36 0.13
N ASP A 136 -10.01 -4.82 0.64
CA ASP A 136 -9.94 -4.16 1.95
C ASP A 136 -10.44 -2.70 1.85
N LYS A 137 -11.64 -2.51 1.27
CA LYS A 137 -12.21 -1.21 0.92
C LYS A 137 -12.45 -0.32 2.14
N ASN A 138 -12.70 -0.92 3.30
CA ASN A 138 -12.85 -0.24 4.59
C ASN A 138 -11.62 0.62 4.93
N TYR A 139 -10.40 0.11 4.75
CA TYR A 139 -9.16 0.88 4.98
C TYR A 139 -9.03 2.08 4.02
N PHE A 140 -9.45 1.91 2.76
CA PHE A 140 -9.37 3.00 1.78
C PHE A 140 -10.44 4.07 2.04
N ASN A 141 -11.64 3.66 2.45
CA ASN A 141 -12.72 4.57 2.82
C ASN A 141 -12.39 5.36 4.09
N ASP A 142 -11.73 4.74 5.07
CA ASP A 142 -11.24 5.42 6.28
C ASP A 142 -10.24 6.54 5.93
N ILE A 143 -9.20 6.20 5.15
CA ILE A 143 -8.22 7.19 4.64
C ILE A 143 -8.91 8.28 3.82
N LEU A 144 -9.90 7.93 3.01
CA LEU A 144 -10.65 8.90 2.21
C LEU A 144 -11.44 9.86 3.09
N GLY A 145 -12.05 9.36 4.17
CA GLY A 145 -12.75 10.16 5.17
C GLY A 145 -11.84 11.20 5.81
N ASP A 146 -10.66 10.77 6.29
CA ASP A 146 -9.63 11.65 6.86
C ASP A 146 -9.16 12.72 5.87
N LEU A 147 -8.93 12.33 4.61
CA LEU A 147 -8.54 13.25 3.55
C LEU A 147 -9.59 14.34 3.32
N TYR A 148 -10.87 13.97 3.34
CA TYR A 148 -11.95 14.94 3.19
C TYR A 148 -12.10 15.87 4.41
N VAL A 149 -11.80 15.41 5.63
CA VAL A 149 -11.69 16.30 6.80
C VAL A 149 -10.60 17.35 6.56
N GLN A 150 -9.41 16.93 6.11
CA GLN A 150 -8.30 17.85 5.81
C GLN A 150 -8.64 18.86 4.69
N LEU A 151 -9.54 18.49 3.78
CA LEU A 151 -10.03 19.35 2.70
C LEU A 151 -11.28 20.17 3.07
N MET A 152 -11.80 20.02 4.29
CA MET A 152 -13.04 20.64 4.76
C MET A 152 -14.28 20.22 3.92
N GLU A 153 -14.25 19.03 3.32
CA GLU A 153 -15.35 18.46 2.55
C GLU A 153 -16.23 17.57 3.44
N LYS A 154 -16.95 18.21 4.37
CA LYS A 154 -17.76 17.57 5.43
C LYS A 154 -18.67 16.44 4.92
N ASP A 155 -19.50 16.71 3.91
CA ASP A 155 -20.48 15.72 3.43
C ASP A 155 -19.82 14.49 2.82
N GLU A 156 -18.69 14.67 2.14
CA GLU A 156 -17.93 13.57 1.53
C GLU A 156 -17.18 12.75 2.58
N SER A 157 -16.67 13.41 3.62
CA SER A 157 -16.08 12.73 4.78
C SER A 157 -17.10 11.81 5.47
N ILE A 158 -18.32 12.32 5.70
CA ILE A 158 -19.42 11.53 6.30
C ILE A 158 -19.73 10.29 5.47
N LYS A 159 -19.86 10.45 4.15
CA LYS A 159 -20.12 9.32 3.24
C LYS A 159 -19.02 8.27 3.30
N ALA A 160 -17.75 8.70 3.30
CA ALA A 160 -16.61 7.79 3.32
C ALA A 160 -16.52 7.01 4.65
N PHE A 161 -16.62 7.68 5.80
CA PHE A 161 -16.60 7.01 7.09
C PHE A 161 -17.82 6.09 7.30
N THR A 162 -18.99 6.47 6.79
CA THR A 162 -20.18 5.62 6.82
C THR A 162 -19.96 4.35 5.99
N ALA A 163 -19.35 4.46 4.80
CA ALA A 163 -19.03 3.30 3.97
C ALA A 163 -18.03 2.35 4.66
N CYS A 164 -17.02 2.91 5.33
CA CYS A 164 -16.08 2.13 6.14
C CYS A 164 -16.80 1.35 7.25
N TYR A 165 -17.67 2.01 8.02
CA TYR A 165 -18.40 1.38 9.12
C TYR A 165 -19.36 0.26 8.67
N ILE A 166 -20.05 0.45 7.53
CA ILE A 166 -20.96 -0.56 7.00
C ILE A 166 -20.21 -1.85 6.64
N GLU A 167 -18.98 -1.73 6.14
CA GLU A 167 -18.13 -2.87 5.81
C GLU A 167 -17.49 -3.50 7.05
N ASP A 168 -16.97 -2.69 7.98
CA ASP A 168 -16.33 -3.14 9.22
C ASP A 168 -16.59 -2.16 10.38
N PRO A 169 -17.51 -2.50 11.31
CA PRO A 169 -17.85 -1.68 12.46
C PRO A 169 -16.71 -1.48 13.49
N LEU A 170 -15.57 -2.16 13.35
CA LEU A 170 -14.45 -2.07 14.29
C LEU A 170 -13.47 -0.93 14.01
N PHE A 171 -13.70 -0.12 12.98
CA PHE A 171 -12.85 1.04 12.68
C PHE A 171 -13.19 2.26 13.56
N ASN A 172 -12.15 3.03 13.90
CA ASN A 172 -12.28 4.30 14.63
C ASN A 172 -13.00 5.41 13.85
N SER A 173 -13.44 5.14 12.61
CA SER A 173 -14.24 6.00 11.75
C SER A 173 -15.46 6.60 12.47
N ILE A 174 -16.06 5.87 13.42
CA ILE A 174 -17.19 6.38 14.22
C ILE A 174 -16.73 7.47 15.20
N GLU A 175 -15.59 7.30 15.87
CA GLU A 175 -15.02 8.34 16.74
C GLU A 175 -14.68 9.59 15.91
N ASN A 176 -14.17 9.42 14.69
CA ASN A 176 -13.93 10.55 13.78
C ASN A 176 -15.24 11.29 13.43
N LEU A 177 -16.32 10.56 13.15
CA LEU A 177 -17.65 11.14 12.91
C LEU A 177 -18.20 11.89 14.14
N LEU A 178 -17.98 11.34 15.34
CA LEU A 178 -18.42 11.93 16.62
C LEU A 178 -17.59 13.19 16.98
N ASN A 179 -16.26 13.10 16.92
CA ASN A 179 -15.34 14.17 17.32
C ASN A 179 -15.40 15.41 16.42
N GLU A 180 -15.65 15.22 15.12
CA GLU A 180 -15.73 16.30 14.15
C GLU A 180 -17.13 16.95 14.08
N ASN A 181 -18.06 16.59 14.99
CA ASN A 181 -19.48 16.98 14.93
C ASN A 181 -20.10 16.69 13.55
N LEU A 182 -19.68 15.56 12.96
CA LEU A 182 -20.09 15.11 11.64
C LEU A 182 -21.25 14.12 11.70
N ILE A 183 -21.82 13.88 12.90
CA ILE A 183 -23.02 13.07 13.07
C ILE A 183 -24.10 13.66 12.13
N PRO A 184 -24.58 12.90 11.12
CA PRO A 184 -25.76 13.31 10.41
C PRO A 184 -26.87 13.44 11.46
N ILE A 185 -27.54 14.59 11.54
CA ILE A 185 -28.68 14.77 12.43
C ILE A 185 -29.66 13.64 12.09
N PHE A 186 -29.70 12.61 12.94
CA PHE A 186 -30.59 11.48 12.77
C PHE A 186 -31.98 12.01 13.08
N ASP A 187 -32.82 12.06 12.04
CA ASP A 187 -34.26 12.26 12.23
C ASP A 187 -34.76 11.13 13.13
N GLU A 188 -35.18 11.46 14.35
CA GLU A 188 -35.68 10.50 15.34
C GLU A 188 -36.86 9.66 14.81
N ASN A 189 -37.50 10.11 13.72
CA ASN A 189 -38.59 9.40 13.06
C ASN A 189 -38.11 8.33 12.05
N LYS A 190 -36.80 8.24 11.79
CA LYS A 190 -36.17 7.25 10.88
C LYS A 190 -35.13 6.39 11.60
N LYS A 191 -35.54 5.78 12.73
CA LYS A 191 -34.79 4.73 13.42
C LYS A 191 -34.74 3.44 12.58
N GLU A 192 -34.09 3.48 11.43
CA GLU A 192 -33.84 2.27 10.64
C GLU A 192 -32.39 2.26 10.19
N GLY A 193 -31.57 1.53 10.96
CA GLY A 193 -30.22 1.17 10.55
C GLY A 193 -29.29 0.81 11.70
N PRO A 194 -28.36 -0.14 11.52
CA PRO A 194 -27.43 -0.60 12.55
C PRO A 194 -26.47 0.49 13.07
N VAL A 195 -26.27 1.58 12.32
CA VAL A 195 -25.49 2.76 12.73
C VAL A 195 -26.21 3.54 13.84
N ALA A 196 -27.53 3.73 13.70
CA ALA A 196 -28.34 4.49 14.64
C ALA A 196 -28.50 3.75 15.97
N GLU A 197 -28.65 2.42 15.93
CA GLU A 197 -28.67 1.58 17.13
C GLU A 197 -27.34 1.62 17.89
N TYR A 198 -26.20 1.51 17.19
CA TYR A 198 -24.89 1.57 17.82
C TYR A 198 -24.57 2.95 18.42
N ILE A 199 -24.84 4.06 17.71
CA ILE A 199 -24.66 5.41 18.27
C ILE A 199 -25.56 5.61 19.50
N THR A 200 -26.80 5.14 19.44
CA THR A 200 -27.72 5.20 20.59
C THR A 200 -27.21 4.38 21.76
N ASP A 201 -26.64 3.20 21.51
CA ASP A 201 -26.10 2.34 22.57
C ASP A 201 -24.78 2.88 23.14
N VAL A 202 -23.88 3.44 22.34
CA VAL A 202 -22.64 4.09 22.82
C VAL A 202 -22.96 5.36 23.61
N MET A 203 -23.90 6.18 23.15
CA MET A 203 -24.35 7.38 23.86
C MET A 203 -25.07 7.10 25.18
N LYS A 204 -25.56 5.87 25.43
CA LYS A 204 -26.12 5.50 26.76
C LYS A 204 -25.05 5.38 27.85
N TYR A 205 -23.78 5.22 27.47
CA TYR A 205 -22.67 5.01 28.41
C TYR A 205 -21.77 6.25 28.59
N TYR A 206 -22.13 7.38 27.97
CA TYR A 206 -21.53 8.72 28.17
C TYR A 206 -22.55 9.66 28.83
#